data_AF-A0A7C7E5L9-F1
#
_entry.id   AF-A0A7C7E5L9-F1
#
_cell.length_a   1.000
_cell.length_b   1.000
_cell.length_c   1.000
_cell.angle_alpha   90.00
_cell.angle_beta   90.00
_cell.angle_gamma   90.00
#
_symmetry.space_group_name_H-M   'P 1'
#
loop_
_entity.id
_entity.type
_entity.pdbx_description
1 polymer ?
#
loop_
_entity_poly.entity_id
_entity_poly.type
_entity_poly.pdbx_seq_one_letter_code
_entity_poly.pdbx_strand_id
1 'polypeptide(L)'
;IATGFLASVMGGADSEITSSTTCILLESANFYGPSIRQTSRQMALRSESSMRFEKGIDPNLCLKAADRACELIEQLGAGKVLKGYIDVFPGKTDLKEIPFNPDKVNRVLGTDICPEEMTDMLNRLEIPIKTTKGDKKAIIPTFRLDMTEEADIIEEVGRMYGYDRLPITLPQGNVTHGKLNTYQKYVNLIKDVLVYSGYFEIYTYSFVSPKVFNSINAPDNSALRQAITLLNPLGEEHSIMRTTLLPNMLDVIGFNLNHKVGDLRLFETSAVYLPKKLPLEELPYENKRIAIGLCGDSMDFHEIKKIIETLFAKLRIKNYDFLQERHFAFHPTRCARIKLGNEEIGFAGEIHPDVLENYEINKKVYVAELNLDVILDNASGKINFESLPKFPASDRDLALVVKEKVLAGDILNTMKEIGGNLLEKVELFDVYQGGQILKGNKSMAFSLTFRAKDRTLTDAEINEIIEKIKTGLHDKFEATLRE
;
A
#
# COMPACT_ATOMS: atom_id res chain seq x y z
N ILE A 1 -2.25 23.31 52.87
CA ILE A 1 -1.35 23.91 51.86
C ILE A 1 -1.88 23.43 50.52
N ALA A 2 -2.44 24.31 49.70
CA ALA A 2 -2.86 23.95 48.34
C ALA A 2 -1.62 24.09 47.44
N THR A 3 -0.91 22.99 47.22
CA THR A 3 0.24 22.93 46.32
C THR A 3 -0.24 22.47 44.95
N GLY A 4 -0.08 23.29 43.91
CA GLY A 4 -0.30 22.86 42.54
C GLY A 4 0.91 22.10 42.03
N PHE A 5 0.81 20.81 41.77
CA PHE A 5 1.88 20.02 41.17
C PHE A 5 1.30 18.99 40.20
N LEU A 6 2.10 18.55 39.24
CA LEU A 6 1.75 17.41 38.40
C LEU A 6 2.26 16.16 39.11
N ALA A 7 1.36 15.50 39.86
CA ALA A 7 1.68 14.33 40.68
C ALA A 7 2.58 13.34 39.95
N SER A 8 3.73 13.04 40.54
CA SER A 8 4.75 12.13 39.98
C SER A 8 5.31 12.48 38.60
N VAL A 9 5.04 13.68 38.08
CA VAL A 9 5.63 14.22 36.85
C VAL A 9 6.56 15.37 37.18
N MET A 10 6.08 16.41 37.85
CA MET A 10 6.87 17.59 38.22
C MET A 10 6.24 18.33 39.40
N GLY A 11 7.08 18.79 40.33
CA GLY A 11 6.67 19.68 41.42
C GLY A 11 6.21 21.06 40.89
N GLY A 12 5.38 21.75 41.66
CA GLY A 12 5.02 23.14 41.36
C GLY A 12 6.01 24.13 41.94
N ALA A 13 6.22 25.24 41.22
CA ALA A 13 7.10 26.32 41.64
C ALA A 13 6.71 26.91 43.02
N ASP A 14 5.40 27.04 43.30
CA ASP A 14 4.90 27.59 44.57
C ASP A 14 5.23 26.72 45.80
N SER A 15 5.62 25.46 45.57
CA SER A 15 5.96 24.48 46.61
C SER A 15 7.41 24.02 46.56
N GLU A 16 8.24 24.65 45.71
CA GLU A 16 9.64 24.29 45.54
C GLU A 16 10.47 24.62 46.80
N ILE A 17 11.46 23.78 47.10
CA ILE A 17 12.42 24.04 48.17
C ILE A 17 13.41 25.11 47.67
N THR A 18 13.50 26.22 48.40
CA THR A 18 14.39 27.34 48.10
C THR A 18 15.45 27.51 49.18
N SER A 19 16.39 28.44 49.00
CA SER A 19 17.41 28.76 50.01
C SER A 19 16.83 29.31 51.32
N SER A 20 15.59 29.80 51.32
CA SER A 20 14.89 30.28 52.52
C SER A 20 14.02 29.22 53.21
N THR A 21 13.91 28.02 52.65
CA THR A 21 13.04 26.97 53.20
C THR A 21 13.62 26.41 54.50
N THR A 22 12.86 26.50 55.59
CA THR A 22 13.24 25.98 56.92
C THR A 22 12.42 24.78 57.37
N CYS A 23 11.30 24.51 56.70
CA CYS A 23 10.40 23.40 57.00
C CYS A 23 10.00 22.73 55.68
N ILE A 24 10.08 21.40 55.65
CA ILE A 24 9.76 20.58 54.48
C ILE A 24 8.70 19.55 54.85
N LEU A 25 7.83 19.24 53.89
CA LEU A 25 6.94 18.09 53.93
C LEU A 25 7.43 17.09 52.88
N LEU A 26 7.75 15.87 53.29
CA LEU A 26 8.17 14.81 52.37
C LEU A 26 6.95 14.06 51.84
N GLU A 27 6.82 14.02 50.52
CA GLU A 27 5.85 13.17 49.82
C GLU A 27 6.52 11.86 49.44
N SER A 28 5.91 10.73 49.84
CA SER A 28 6.22 9.40 49.32
C SER A 28 4.90 8.72 48.97
N ALA A 29 4.63 8.60 47.69
CA ALA A 29 3.32 8.21 47.18
C ALA A 29 3.45 7.18 46.06
N ASN A 30 2.37 6.45 45.82
CA ASN A 30 2.22 5.52 44.71
C ASN A 30 1.06 5.98 43.82
N PHE A 31 1.30 6.10 42.52
CA PHE A 31 0.31 6.60 41.57
C PHE A 31 0.04 5.58 40.48
N TYR A 32 -1.17 5.65 39.92
CA TYR A 32 -1.58 4.81 38.81
C TYR A 32 -0.79 5.14 37.53
N GLY A 33 0.14 4.24 37.17
CA GLY A 33 1.10 4.45 36.07
C GLY A 33 0.49 4.92 34.74
N PRO A 34 -0.65 4.38 34.26
CA PRO A 34 -1.30 4.87 33.05
C PRO A 34 -1.70 6.35 33.10
N SER A 35 -2.12 6.86 34.26
CA SER A 35 -2.42 8.28 34.46
C SER A 35 -1.16 9.14 34.33
N ILE A 36 -0.05 8.68 34.92
CA ILE A 36 1.24 9.36 34.84
C ILE A 36 1.76 9.39 33.41
N ARG A 37 1.67 8.27 32.68
CA ARG A 37 2.05 8.18 31.27
C ARG A 37 1.24 9.15 30.41
N GLN A 38 -0.07 9.23 30.61
CA GLN A 38 -0.93 10.15 29.88
C GLN A 38 -0.56 11.60 30.16
N THR A 39 -0.41 11.96 31.44
CA THR A 39 -0.06 13.32 31.88
C THR A 39 1.31 13.74 31.36
N SER A 40 2.33 12.89 31.51
CA SER A 40 3.70 13.11 31.01
C SER A 40 3.74 13.35 29.50
N ARG A 41 3.01 12.54 28.71
CA ARG A 41 2.92 12.69 27.26
C ARG A 41 2.17 13.95 26.84
N GLN A 42 1.05 14.27 27.50
CA GLN A 42 0.27 15.47 27.19
C GLN A 42 1.04 16.75 27.51
N MET A 43 1.83 16.75 28.59
CA MET A 43 2.63 17.89 29.01
C MET A 43 4.01 17.94 28.36
N ALA A 44 4.39 16.90 27.59
CA ALA A 44 5.74 16.71 27.05
C ALA A 44 6.86 16.80 28.12
N LEU A 45 6.57 16.35 29.35
CA LEU A 45 7.49 16.40 30.49
C LEU A 45 7.93 15.00 30.91
N ARG A 46 9.12 14.59 30.45
CA ARG A 46 9.71 13.30 30.80
C ARG A 46 10.74 13.46 31.91
N SER A 47 10.31 13.26 33.15
CA SER A 47 11.16 13.32 34.35
C SER A 47 11.55 11.92 34.82
N GLU A 48 12.59 11.86 35.64
CA GLU A 48 13.00 10.65 36.35
C GLU A 48 11.84 10.05 37.17
N SER A 49 10.99 10.90 37.75
CA SER A 49 9.78 10.48 38.45
C SER A 49 8.78 9.85 37.48
N SER A 50 8.39 10.55 36.41
CA SER A 50 7.34 10.04 35.51
C SER A 50 7.75 8.74 34.83
N MET A 51 9.04 8.57 34.50
CA MET A 51 9.59 7.33 33.94
C MET A 51 9.53 6.13 34.88
N ARG A 52 9.64 6.33 36.21
CA ARG A 52 9.52 5.25 37.19
C ARG A 52 8.05 4.93 37.45
N PHE A 53 7.24 5.94 37.71
CA PHE A 53 5.83 5.76 38.00
C PHE A 53 5.03 5.22 36.81
N GLU A 54 5.37 5.56 35.56
CA GLU A 54 4.69 4.98 34.37
C GLU A 54 4.89 3.47 34.26
N LYS A 55 6.02 2.94 34.75
CA LYS A 55 6.34 1.50 34.79
C LYS A 55 5.78 0.80 36.01
N GLY A 56 5.28 1.57 36.97
CA GLY A 56 4.81 1.09 38.26
C GLY A 56 5.96 0.96 39.28
N ILE A 57 5.63 1.24 40.53
CA ILE A 57 6.50 1.09 41.69
C ILE A 57 5.73 0.23 42.70
N ASP A 58 6.42 -0.59 43.49
CA ASP A 58 5.77 -1.38 44.52
C ASP A 58 5.01 -0.46 45.50
N PRO A 59 3.67 -0.63 45.65
CA PRO A 59 2.87 0.20 46.54
C PRO A 59 3.27 0.05 48.01
N ASN A 60 3.88 -1.08 48.40
CA ASN A 60 4.26 -1.36 49.77
C ASN A 60 5.55 -0.63 50.22
N LEU A 61 6.27 0.06 49.31
CA LEU A 61 7.54 0.71 49.61
C LEU A 61 7.42 2.16 50.12
N CYS A 62 6.25 2.79 50.02
CA CYS A 62 6.12 4.24 50.27
C CYS A 62 6.62 4.67 51.65
N LEU A 63 6.17 4.00 52.73
CA LEU A 63 6.58 4.34 54.09
C LEU A 63 8.08 4.08 54.30
N LYS A 64 8.58 2.92 53.85
CA LYS A 64 10.00 2.56 53.97
C LYS A 64 10.90 3.56 53.23
N ALA A 65 10.48 4.03 52.06
CA ALA A 65 11.20 5.04 51.29
C ALA A 65 11.20 6.41 51.99
N ALA A 66 10.07 6.82 52.57
CA ALA A 66 9.96 8.05 53.35
C ALA A 66 10.86 8.01 54.58
N ASP A 67 10.80 6.93 55.37
CA ASP A 67 11.63 6.75 56.56
C ASP A 67 13.12 6.78 56.21
N ARG A 68 13.52 6.14 55.10
CA ARG A 68 14.90 6.16 54.64
C ARG A 68 15.35 7.56 54.22
N ALA A 69 14.49 8.35 53.57
CA ALA A 69 14.80 9.74 53.22
C ALA A 69 14.95 10.61 54.48
N CYS A 70 14.04 10.46 55.45
CA CYS A 70 14.12 11.09 56.77
C CYS A 70 15.43 10.77 57.49
N GLU A 71 15.80 9.48 57.55
CA GLU A 71 17.04 9.01 58.16
C GLU A 71 18.28 9.68 57.53
N LEU A 72 18.33 9.78 56.20
CA LEU A 72 19.43 10.42 55.48
C LEU A 72 19.49 11.93 55.77
N ILE A 73 18.36 12.62 55.89
CA ILE A 73 18.32 14.05 56.24
C ILE A 73 18.94 14.29 57.62
N GLU A 74 18.65 13.44 58.61
CA GLU A 74 19.26 13.55 59.94
C GLU A 74 20.76 13.20 59.91
N GLN A 75 21.14 12.13 59.21
CA GLN A 75 22.55 11.71 59.11
C GLN A 75 23.43 12.75 58.44
N LEU A 76 22.90 13.47 57.45
CA LEU A 76 23.59 14.56 56.76
C LEU A 76 23.59 15.86 57.57
N GLY A 77 22.92 15.91 58.72
CA GLY A 77 22.75 17.14 59.52
C GLY A 77 21.94 18.22 58.80
N ALA A 78 21.16 17.84 57.78
CA ALA A 78 20.39 18.76 56.94
C ALA A 78 19.05 19.20 57.58
N GLY A 79 18.59 18.47 58.60
CA GLY A 79 17.37 18.79 59.32
C GLY A 79 17.13 17.84 60.50
N LYS A 80 16.03 18.08 61.22
CA LYS A 80 15.56 17.24 62.32
C LYS A 80 14.20 16.66 61.95
N VAL A 81 14.04 15.35 62.03
CA VAL A 81 12.77 14.69 61.70
C VAL A 81 11.79 14.87 62.86
N LEU A 82 10.57 15.31 62.54
CA LEU A 82 9.50 15.47 63.52
C LEU A 82 8.72 14.15 63.69
N LYS A 83 8.07 13.97 64.84
CA LYS A 83 7.26 12.78 65.11
C LYS A 83 5.92 12.84 64.36
N GLY A 84 5.53 11.72 63.78
CA GLY A 84 4.23 11.50 63.14
C GLY A 84 4.31 11.46 61.62
N TYR A 85 3.34 10.79 61.00
CA TYR A 85 3.17 10.72 59.56
C TYR A 85 1.67 10.62 59.23
N ILE A 86 1.32 10.93 57.99
CA ILE A 86 -0.02 10.73 57.44
C ILE A 86 0.10 9.67 56.35
N ASP A 87 -0.52 8.51 56.56
CA ASP A 87 -0.58 7.43 55.58
C ASP A 87 -2.03 7.21 55.15
N VAL A 88 -2.32 7.59 53.90
CA VAL A 88 -3.64 7.42 53.29
C VAL A 88 -3.56 6.27 52.30
N PHE A 89 -3.61 5.06 52.83
CA PHE A 89 -3.48 3.84 52.04
C PHE A 89 -4.72 2.96 52.21
N PRO A 90 -5.48 2.68 51.14
CA PRO A 90 -6.73 1.93 51.24
C PRO A 90 -6.54 0.43 51.58
N GLY A 91 -5.31 -0.09 51.56
CA GLY A 91 -4.98 -1.44 52.00
C GLY A 91 -3.67 -1.96 51.38
N LYS A 92 -3.00 -2.91 52.06
CA LYS A 92 -1.79 -3.57 51.55
C LYS A 92 -2.09 -4.36 50.29
N THR A 93 -1.20 -4.27 49.30
CA THR A 93 -1.29 -5.13 48.12
C THR A 93 -0.76 -6.51 48.51
N ASP A 94 -1.63 -7.52 48.41
CA ASP A 94 -1.28 -8.91 48.70
C ASP A 94 -0.37 -9.50 47.62
N LEU A 95 0.41 -10.51 48.01
CA LEU A 95 1.20 -11.31 47.08
C LEU A 95 0.27 -12.03 46.09
N LYS A 96 0.61 -11.99 44.81
CA LYS A 96 -0.12 -12.76 43.78
C LYS A 96 0.39 -14.20 43.77
N GLU A 97 -0.51 -15.14 43.56
CA GLU A 97 -0.15 -16.54 43.33
C GLU A 97 -0.43 -16.91 41.86
N ILE A 98 0.60 -17.29 41.10
CA ILE A 98 0.48 -17.76 39.71
C ILE A 98 0.72 -19.28 39.67
N PRO A 99 -0.10 -20.07 38.97
CA PRO A 99 0.16 -21.51 38.81
C PRO A 99 1.55 -21.78 38.23
N PHE A 100 2.25 -22.78 38.77
CA PHE A 100 3.55 -23.20 38.25
C PHE A 100 3.48 -24.65 37.77
N ASN A 101 3.63 -24.84 36.46
CA ASN A 101 3.63 -26.15 35.82
C ASN A 101 4.94 -26.37 35.03
N PRO A 102 5.91 -27.14 35.59
CA PRO A 102 7.18 -27.42 34.92
C PRO A 102 7.04 -28.05 33.53
N ASP A 103 6.08 -28.95 33.34
CA ASP A 103 5.87 -29.62 32.05
C ASP A 103 5.44 -28.62 30.98
N LYS A 104 4.60 -27.65 31.37
CA LYS A 104 4.19 -26.56 30.48
C LYS A 104 5.37 -25.64 30.14
N VAL A 105 6.24 -25.34 31.10
CA VAL A 105 7.46 -24.54 30.89
C VAL A 105 8.36 -25.22 29.87
N ASN A 106 8.72 -26.49 30.09
CA ASN A 106 9.54 -27.27 29.16
C ASN A 106 8.90 -27.40 27.78
N ARG A 107 7.58 -27.62 27.72
CA ARG A 107 6.86 -27.69 26.44
C ARG A 107 6.94 -26.40 25.64
N VAL A 108 6.84 -25.24 26.29
CA VAL A 108 6.88 -23.93 25.61
C VAL A 108 8.32 -23.56 25.24
N LEU A 109 9.29 -23.81 26.11
CA LEU A 109 10.70 -23.52 25.85
C LEU A 109 11.36 -24.55 24.93
N GLY A 110 10.74 -25.72 24.73
CA GLY A 110 11.33 -26.83 23.98
C GLY A 110 12.50 -27.49 24.72
N THR A 111 12.53 -27.40 26.05
CA THR A 111 13.64 -27.84 26.91
C THR A 111 13.27 -29.07 27.73
N ASP A 112 14.27 -29.62 28.45
CA ASP A 112 14.10 -30.68 29.45
C ASP A 112 14.77 -30.26 30.77
N ILE A 113 14.45 -29.07 31.26
CA ILE A 113 14.97 -28.53 32.52
C ILE A 113 14.26 -29.27 33.67
N CYS A 114 14.99 -29.71 34.69
CA CYS A 114 14.35 -30.38 35.82
C CYS A 114 13.54 -29.38 36.67
N PRO A 115 12.41 -29.80 37.27
CA PRO A 115 11.58 -28.93 38.11
C PRO A 115 12.34 -28.26 39.27
N GLU A 116 13.35 -28.93 39.82
CA GLU A 116 14.19 -28.42 40.91
C GLU A 116 15.06 -27.25 40.45
N GLU A 117 15.65 -27.34 39.25
CA GLU A 117 16.44 -26.25 38.65
C GLU A 117 15.54 -25.05 38.31
N MET A 118 14.35 -25.27 37.75
CA MET A 118 13.37 -24.19 37.54
C MET A 118 12.99 -23.50 38.85
N THR A 119 12.81 -24.27 39.92
CA THR A 119 12.48 -23.74 41.25
C THR A 119 13.64 -22.92 41.83
N ASP A 120 14.89 -23.36 41.65
CA ASP A 120 16.08 -22.58 42.04
C ASP A 120 16.16 -21.24 41.29
N MET A 121 15.94 -21.24 39.97
CA MET A 121 15.92 -20.03 39.15
C MET A 121 14.90 -19.02 39.66
N LEU A 122 13.67 -19.47 39.94
CA LEU A 122 12.60 -18.62 40.45
C LEU A 122 12.88 -18.14 41.88
N ASN A 123 13.43 -18.99 42.75
CA ASN A 123 13.83 -18.59 44.11
C ASN A 123 14.90 -17.49 44.11
N ARG A 124 15.88 -17.54 43.19
CA ARG A 124 16.90 -16.49 43.02
C ARG A 124 16.33 -15.15 42.56
N LEU A 125 15.11 -15.16 42.02
CA LEU A 125 14.33 -13.99 41.65
C LEU A 125 13.33 -13.57 42.75
N GLU A 126 13.43 -14.15 43.94
CA GLU A 126 12.51 -13.94 45.07
C GLU A 126 11.07 -14.40 44.79
N ILE A 127 10.90 -15.41 43.92
CA ILE A 127 9.62 -16.01 43.56
C ILE A 127 9.57 -17.44 44.12
N PRO A 128 9.23 -17.63 45.41
CA PRO A 128 9.18 -18.96 45.98
C PRO A 128 8.01 -19.76 45.43
N ILE A 129 8.23 -21.07 45.24
CA ILE A 129 7.18 -22.01 44.86
C ILE A 129 6.53 -22.60 46.11
N LYS A 130 5.24 -22.35 46.27
CA LYS A 130 4.41 -22.95 47.33
C LYS A 130 3.67 -24.16 46.79
N THR A 131 3.78 -25.29 47.50
CA THR A 131 3.07 -26.52 47.17
C THR A 131 1.92 -26.75 48.15
N THR A 132 0.69 -26.87 47.67
CA THR A 132 -0.50 -27.16 48.50
C THR A 132 -1.32 -28.28 47.86
N LYS A 133 -1.47 -29.42 48.55
CA LYS A 133 -2.27 -30.57 48.08
C LYS A 133 -1.92 -31.06 46.65
N GLY A 134 -0.66 -30.91 46.24
CA GLY A 134 -0.18 -31.30 44.90
C GLY A 134 -0.11 -30.15 43.90
N ASP A 135 -0.78 -29.02 44.16
CA ASP A 135 -0.71 -27.83 43.31
C ASP A 135 0.51 -26.99 43.65
N LYS A 136 1.31 -26.61 42.64
CA LYS A 136 2.45 -25.70 42.77
C LYS A 136 2.06 -24.31 42.30
N LYS A 137 2.37 -23.29 43.09
CA LYS A 137 2.16 -21.89 42.74
C LYS A 137 3.39 -21.05 43.02
N ALA A 138 3.74 -20.19 42.07
CA ALA A 138 4.73 -19.15 42.24
C ALA A 138 4.12 -17.98 43.03
N ILE A 139 4.80 -17.58 44.11
CA ILE A 139 4.40 -16.44 44.94
C ILE A 139 5.14 -15.22 44.41
N ILE A 140 4.41 -14.30 43.78
CA ILE A 140 5.00 -13.16 43.09
C ILE A 140 5.24 -12.04 44.10
N PRO A 141 6.48 -11.53 44.21
CA PRO A 141 6.76 -10.39 45.09
C PRO A 141 6.06 -9.14 44.58
N THR A 142 5.66 -8.26 45.49
CA THR A 142 4.81 -7.09 45.16
C THR A 142 5.47 -6.05 44.26
N PHE A 143 6.80 -6.11 44.11
CA PHE A 143 7.55 -5.28 43.19
C PHE A 143 7.56 -5.78 41.73
N ARG A 144 7.15 -7.04 41.48
CA ARG A 144 7.01 -7.61 40.12
C ARG A 144 5.62 -7.41 39.59
N LEU A 145 5.33 -6.17 39.21
CA LEU A 145 4.03 -5.75 38.69
C LEU A 145 3.72 -6.34 37.29
N ASP A 146 4.76 -6.71 36.56
CA ASP A 146 4.74 -7.33 35.23
C ASP A 146 4.22 -8.77 35.25
N MET A 147 4.34 -9.48 36.38
CA MET A 147 3.96 -10.89 36.47
C MET A 147 2.47 -11.05 36.84
N THR A 148 1.69 -11.54 35.90
CA THR A 148 0.22 -11.68 35.98
C THR A 148 -0.30 -13.04 35.51
N GLU A 149 0.47 -13.77 34.71
CA GLU A 149 0.06 -15.06 34.16
C GLU A 149 1.21 -16.08 34.09
N GLU A 150 0.88 -17.33 33.74
CA GLU A 150 1.88 -18.41 33.65
C GLU A 150 2.96 -18.14 32.58
N ALA A 151 2.65 -17.35 31.54
CA ALA A 151 3.61 -16.99 30.50
C ALA A 151 4.80 -16.20 31.08
N ASP A 152 4.57 -15.35 32.09
CA ASP A 152 5.62 -14.57 32.75
C ASP A 152 6.57 -15.46 33.56
N ILE A 153 6.06 -16.56 34.12
CA ILE A 153 6.89 -17.57 34.78
C ILE A 153 7.78 -18.30 33.76
N ILE A 154 7.22 -18.64 32.60
CA ILE A 154 7.95 -19.27 31.50
C ILE A 154 9.05 -18.34 30.99
N GLU A 155 8.75 -17.04 30.84
CA GLU A 155 9.74 -16.02 30.46
C GLU A 155 10.89 -15.97 31.47
N GLU A 156 10.60 -15.90 32.77
CA GLU A 156 11.64 -15.80 33.81
C GLU A 156 12.52 -17.05 33.87
N VAL A 157 11.94 -18.25 33.72
CA VAL A 157 12.73 -19.48 33.62
C VAL A 157 13.57 -19.46 32.35
N GLY A 158 13.00 -19.11 31.19
CA GLY A 158 13.73 -19.08 29.92
C GLY A 158 14.88 -18.06 29.94
N ARG A 159 14.65 -16.88 30.50
CA ARG A 159 15.65 -15.81 30.64
C ARG A 159 16.79 -16.23 31.58
N MET A 160 16.46 -16.89 32.70
CA MET A 160 17.45 -17.39 33.66
C MET A 160 18.24 -18.60 33.14
N TYR A 161 17.60 -19.46 32.35
CA TYR A 161 18.26 -20.57 31.67
C TYR A 161 19.23 -20.08 30.60
N GLY A 162 18.87 -19.01 29.89
CA GLY A 162 19.63 -18.41 28.81
C GLY A 162 19.04 -18.79 27.44
N TYR A 163 18.57 -17.79 26.70
CA TYR A 163 17.94 -18.02 25.39
C TYR A 163 18.91 -18.62 24.36
N ASP A 164 20.22 -18.39 24.52
CA ASP A 164 21.28 -18.99 23.71
C ASP A 164 21.36 -20.52 23.83
N ARG A 165 20.82 -21.07 24.93
CA ARG A 165 20.81 -22.51 25.20
C ARG A 165 19.54 -23.21 24.71
N LEU A 166 18.52 -22.46 24.28
CA LEU A 166 17.29 -23.05 23.77
C LEU A 166 17.56 -23.78 22.45
N PRO A 167 17.04 -25.01 22.27
CA PRO A 167 17.31 -25.79 21.09
C PRO A 167 16.63 -25.17 19.86
N ILE A 168 17.39 -25.03 18.78
CA ILE A 168 16.85 -24.63 17.48
C ILE A 168 16.18 -25.85 16.85
N THR A 169 14.84 -25.83 16.79
CA THR A 169 14.04 -26.91 16.20
C THR A 169 13.16 -26.37 15.08
N LEU A 170 12.91 -27.19 14.06
CA LEU A 170 11.91 -26.84 13.04
C LEU A 170 10.51 -27.09 13.62
N PRO A 171 9.55 -26.17 13.38
CA PRO A 171 8.18 -26.37 13.82
C PRO A 171 7.59 -27.62 13.17
N GLN A 172 7.04 -28.52 13.99
CA GLN A 172 6.36 -29.73 13.54
C GLN A 172 4.85 -29.49 13.52
N GLY A 173 4.19 -29.88 12.44
CA GLY A 173 2.73 -29.75 12.31
C GLY A 173 2.24 -30.17 10.93
N ASN A 174 0.92 -30.20 10.77
CA ASN A 174 0.30 -30.41 9.46
C ASN A 174 0.59 -29.19 8.58
N VAL A 175 1.65 -29.27 7.77
CA VAL A 175 2.04 -28.18 6.87
C VAL A 175 1.04 -28.13 5.71
N THR A 176 0.18 -27.11 5.70
CA THR A 176 -0.50 -26.72 4.46
C THR A 176 0.52 -25.99 3.59
N HIS A 177 0.79 -26.52 2.40
CA HIS A 177 1.66 -25.82 1.45
C HIS A 177 0.95 -24.54 1.00
N GLY A 178 1.45 -23.39 1.48
CA GLY A 178 1.05 -22.09 0.97
C GLY A 178 1.24 -22.04 -0.55
N LYS A 179 0.25 -21.53 -1.26
CA LYS A 179 0.33 -21.30 -2.71
C LYS A 179 -0.09 -19.86 -2.98
N LEU A 180 0.51 -19.26 -4.00
CA LEU A 180 0.05 -17.97 -4.49
C LEU A 180 -1.40 -18.10 -4.95
N ASN A 181 -2.25 -17.18 -4.49
CA ASN A 181 -3.60 -17.06 -5.00
C ASN A 181 -3.57 -16.49 -6.44
N THR A 182 -4.71 -16.54 -7.12
CA THR A 182 -4.84 -16.09 -8.51
C THR A 182 -4.43 -14.62 -8.68
N TYR A 183 -4.84 -13.77 -7.74
CA TYR A 183 -4.49 -12.35 -7.70
C TYR A 183 -2.96 -12.15 -7.70
N GLN A 184 -2.25 -12.79 -6.77
CA GLN A 184 -0.79 -12.69 -6.63
C GLN A 184 -0.07 -13.18 -7.89
N LYS A 185 -0.55 -14.27 -8.50
CA LYS A 185 0.04 -14.79 -9.75
C LYS A 185 -0.08 -13.80 -10.90
N TYR A 186 -1.22 -13.14 -11.05
CA TYR A 186 -1.42 -12.18 -12.13
C TYR A 186 -0.69 -10.86 -11.87
N VAL A 187 -0.61 -10.38 -10.63
CA VAL A 187 0.23 -9.22 -10.30
C VAL A 187 1.68 -9.52 -10.64
N ASN A 188 2.21 -10.69 -10.26
CA ASN A 188 3.57 -11.09 -10.63
C ASN A 188 3.73 -11.16 -12.16
N LEU A 189 2.77 -11.74 -12.87
CA LEU A 189 2.80 -11.79 -14.34
C LEU A 189 2.83 -10.38 -14.98
N ILE A 190 2.05 -9.43 -14.46
CA ILE A 190 2.05 -8.04 -14.94
C ILE A 190 3.43 -7.41 -14.74
N LYS A 191 4.01 -7.57 -13.55
CA LYS A 191 5.36 -7.09 -13.23
C LYS A 191 6.41 -7.70 -14.15
N ASP A 192 6.38 -9.02 -14.33
CA ASP A 192 7.30 -9.74 -15.21
C ASP A 192 7.21 -9.24 -16.65
N VAL A 193 5.99 -9.04 -17.18
CA VAL A 193 5.80 -8.53 -18.55
C VAL A 193 6.39 -7.13 -18.72
N LEU A 194 6.20 -6.24 -17.74
CA LEU A 194 6.75 -4.88 -17.77
C LEU A 194 8.27 -4.90 -17.68
N VAL A 195 8.84 -5.68 -16.75
CA VAL A 195 10.29 -5.83 -16.58
C VAL A 195 10.93 -6.42 -17.84
N TYR A 196 10.36 -7.49 -18.42
CA TYR A 196 10.86 -8.07 -19.67
C TYR A 196 10.69 -7.15 -20.88
N SER A 197 9.82 -6.13 -20.78
CA SER A 197 9.66 -5.08 -21.79
C SER A 197 10.57 -3.86 -21.53
N GLY A 198 11.47 -3.94 -20.55
CA GLY A 198 12.46 -2.92 -20.22
C GLY A 198 11.96 -1.81 -19.31
N TYR A 199 10.86 -2.02 -18.56
CA TYR A 199 10.36 -1.07 -17.57
C TYR A 199 10.95 -1.34 -16.19
N PHE A 200 11.15 -0.27 -15.42
CA PHE A 200 11.62 -0.31 -14.03
C PHE A 200 10.47 -0.05 -13.07
N GLU A 201 10.34 -0.91 -12.05
CA GLU A 201 9.38 -0.68 -10.98
C GLU A 201 9.86 0.43 -10.05
N ILE A 202 8.96 1.35 -9.69
CA ILE A 202 9.20 2.42 -8.74
C ILE A 202 8.29 2.26 -7.51
N TYR A 203 8.73 2.79 -6.37
CA TYR A 203 7.97 2.80 -5.12
C TYR A 203 7.92 4.23 -4.60
N THR A 204 6.72 4.79 -4.50
CA THR A 204 6.51 6.18 -4.08
C THR A 204 5.66 6.24 -2.82
N TYR A 205 5.73 7.37 -2.09
CA TYR A 205 4.96 7.55 -0.87
C TYR A 205 3.46 7.64 -1.17
N SER A 206 2.65 6.96 -0.35
CA SER A 206 1.19 7.11 -0.37
C SER A 206 0.70 8.47 0.16
N PHE A 207 1.55 9.18 0.91
CA PHE A 207 1.25 10.49 1.48
C PHE A 207 1.84 11.58 0.60
N VAL A 208 1.00 12.52 0.16
CA VAL A 208 1.36 13.58 -0.77
C VAL A 208 0.88 14.94 -0.27
N SER A 209 1.35 15.98 -0.96
CA SER A 209 0.93 17.36 -0.77
C SER A 209 -0.43 17.60 -1.42
N PRO A 210 -1.35 18.40 -0.84
CA PRO A 210 -2.56 18.84 -1.53
C PRO A 210 -2.28 19.59 -2.84
N LYS A 211 -1.08 20.17 -2.99
CA LYS A 211 -0.64 20.89 -4.19
C LYS A 211 -0.54 19.99 -5.42
N VAL A 212 -0.43 18.67 -5.26
CA VAL A 212 -0.33 17.74 -6.40
C VAL A 212 -1.52 17.85 -7.35
N PHE A 213 -2.72 18.16 -6.84
CA PHE A 213 -3.91 18.31 -7.66
C PHE A 213 -3.84 19.53 -8.57
N ASN A 214 -3.27 20.64 -8.09
CA ASN A 214 -3.00 21.82 -8.92
C ASN A 214 -1.92 21.51 -9.94
N SER A 215 -0.88 20.77 -9.54
CA SER A 215 0.26 20.43 -10.40
C SER A 215 -0.16 19.59 -11.62
N ILE A 216 -1.17 18.73 -11.47
CA ILE A 216 -1.78 17.97 -12.57
C ILE A 216 -2.99 18.67 -13.23
N ASN A 217 -3.26 19.93 -12.91
CA ASN A 217 -4.42 20.71 -13.41
C ASN A 217 -5.80 20.10 -13.08
N ALA A 218 -5.93 19.36 -11.98
CA ALA A 218 -7.22 18.83 -11.56
C ALA A 218 -8.19 19.97 -11.21
N PRO A 219 -9.42 19.99 -11.75
CA PRO A 219 -10.42 21.00 -11.41
C PRO A 219 -10.76 21.02 -9.91
N ASP A 220 -11.24 22.16 -9.40
CA ASP A 220 -11.62 22.32 -7.98
C ASP A 220 -12.73 21.36 -7.54
N ASN A 221 -13.63 21.01 -8.46
CA ASN A 221 -14.71 20.05 -8.22
C ASN A 221 -14.31 18.59 -8.53
N SER A 222 -13.04 18.30 -8.80
CA SER A 222 -12.57 16.95 -9.09
C SER A 222 -12.72 16.02 -7.89
N ALA A 223 -13.25 14.81 -8.12
CA ALA A 223 -13.32 13.76 -7.10
C ALA A 223 -11.93 13.39 -6.53
N LEU A 224 -10.85 13.62 -7.28
CA LEU A 224 -9.48 13.40 -6.79
C LEU A 224 -9.16 14.25 -5.55
N ARG A 225 -9.78 15.43 -5.42
CA ARG A 225 -9.56 16.33 -4.28
C ARG A 225 -10.28 15.88 -3.01
N GLN A 226 -11.12 14.84 -3.07
CA GLN A 226 -11.70 14.19 -1.90
C GLN A 226 -10.66 13.26 -1.24
N ALA A 227 -9.57 13.84 -0.78
CA ALA A 227 -8.45 13.12 -0.18
C ALA A 227 -8.57 13.06 1.34
N ILE A 228 -8.09 11.96 1.93
CA ILE A 228 -8.05 11.77 3.39
C ILE A 228 -6.89 12.59 3.95
N THR A 229 -7.16 13.46 4.93
CA THR A 229 -6.14 14.25 5.63
C THR A 229 -5.60 13.49 6.83
N LEU A 230 -4.27 13.48 7.00
CA LEU A 230 -3.61 12.87 8.15
C LEU A 230 -3.73 13.78 9.39
N LEU A 231 -4.00 13.19 10.55
CA LEU A 231 -4.13 13.94 11.81
C LEU A 231 -2.78 14.48 12.30
N ASN A 232 -1.71 13.70 12.14
CA ASN A 232 -0.35 14.06 12.58
C ASN A 232 0.65 13.79 11.44
N PRO A 233 0.65 14.62 10.37
CA PRO A 233 1.53 14.42 9.23
C PRO A 233 2.99 14.72 9.57
N LEU A 234 3.93 14.18 8.76
CA LEU A 234 5.35 14.52 8.86
C LEU A 234 5.65 15.97 8.44
N GLY A 235 4.76 16.56 7.64
CA GLY A 235 4.81 17.94 7.15
C GLY A 235 3.71 18.18 6.12
N GLU A 236 3.59 19.41 5.60
CA GLU A 236 2.57 19.76 4.61
C GLU A 236 2.67 18.93 3.32
N GLU A 237 3.89 18.60 2.90
CA GLU A 237 4.16 17.80 1.70
C GLU A 237 3.75 16.32 1.83
N HIS A 238 3.37 15.88 3.04
CA HIS A 238 2.86 14.54 3.33
C HIS A 238 1.59 14.60 4.20
N SER A 239 0.68 15.51 3.88
CA SER A 239 -0.50 15.79 4.70
C SER A 239 -1.78 15.06 4.29
N ILE A 240 -1.84 14.50 3.07
CA ILE A 240 -3.01 13.77 2.57
C ILE A 240 -2.64 12.42 1.96
N MET A 241 -3.59 11.48 1.93
CA MET A 241 -3.48 10.24 1.17
C MET A 241 -3.73 10.49 -0.32
N ARG A 242 -2.93 9.91 -1.19
CA ARG A 242 -3.11 10.01 -2.65
C ARG A 242 -4.40 9.34 -3.14
N THR A 243 -5.06 9.97 -4.10
CA THR A 243 -6.25 9.46 -4.81
C THR A 243 -5.94 9.05 -6.27
N THR A 244 -4.71 9.30 -6.72
CA THR A 244 -4.18 9.00 -8.06
C THR A 244 -2.67 8.75 -7.94
N LEU A 245 -2.11 7.91 -8.82
CA LEU A 245 -0.66 7.68 -8.93
C LEU A 245 0.03 8.66 -9.88
N LEU A 246 -0.72 9.40 -10.69
CA LEU A 246 -0.20 10.28 -11.74
C LEU A 246 0.84 11.31 -11.23
N PRO A 247 0.59 12.08 -10.14
CA PRO A 247 1.58 13.03 -9.64
C PRO A 247 2.91 12.36 -9.26
N ASN A 248 2.83 11.23 -8.55
CA ASN A 248 4.02 10.49 -8.13
C ASN A 248 4.85 9.99 -9.32
N MET A 249 4.19 9.53 -10.39
CA MET A 249 4.88 9.13 -11.62
C MET A 249 5.60 10.31 -12.27
N LEU A 250 4.97 11.49 -12.32
CA LEU A 250 5.57 12.70 -12.88
C LEU A 250 6.75 13.21 -12.03
N ASP A 251 6.64 13.17 -10.70
CA ASP A 251 7.74 13.52 -9.80
C ASP A 251 8.98 12.66 -10.07
N VAL A 252 8.80 11.34 -10.23
CA VAL A 252 9.93 10.42 -10.47
C VAL A 252 10.52 10.62 -11.88
N ILE A 253 9.69 10.90 -12.89
CA ILE A 253 10.17 11.24 -14.24
C ILE A 253 10.97 12.54 -14.21
N GLY A 254 10.43 13.61 -13.62
CA GLY A 254 11.09 14.90 -13.48
C GLY A 254 12.40 14.80 -12.72
N PHE A 255 12.41 14.06 -11.60
CA PHE A 255 13.62 13.78 -10.83
C PHE A 255 14.71 13.14 -11.71
N ASN A 256 14.39 12.09 -12.48
CA ASN A 256 15.38 11.40 -13.30
C ASN A 256 15.87 12.26 -14.49
N LEU A 257 15.00 13.05 -15.10
CA LEU A 257 15.37 14.00 -16.15
C LEU A 257 16.35 15.06 -15.63
N ASN A 258 16.12 15.58 -14.42
CA ASN A 258 17.03 16.51 -13.74
C ASN A 258 18.40 15.87 -13.43
N HIS A 259 18.47 14.54 -13.38
CA HIS A 259 19.70 13.76 -13.27
C HIS A 259 20.25 13.27 -14.62
N LYS A 260 19.79 13.86 -15.73
CA LYS A 260 20.25 13.61 -17.11
C LYS A 260 19.96 12.20 -17.62
N VAL A 261 18.94 11.52 -17.07
CA VAL A 261 18.43 10.25 -17.60
C VAL A 261 17.27 10.54 -18.54
N GLY A 262 17.54 10.49 -19.85
CA GLY A 262 16.62 11.00 -20.88
C GLY A 262 15.60 10.01 -21.43
N ASP A 263 15.85 8.70 -21.29
CA ASP A 263 14.98 7.61 -21.75
C ASP A 263 14.50 6.79 -20.55
N LEU A 264 13.23 6.92 -20.20
CA LEU A 264 12.62 6.37 -18.99
C LEU A 264 11.42 5.50 -19.36
N ARG A 265 11.39 4.31 -18.77
CA ARG A 265 10.28 3.36 -18.82
C ARG A 265 10.00 2.91 -17.40
N LEU A 266 8.97 3.47 -16.78
CA LEU A 266 8.70 3.30 -15.36
C LEU A 266 7.30 2.72 -15.15
N PHE A 267 7.12 1.98 -14.06
CA PHE A 267 5.78 1.59 -13.62
C PHE A 267 5.68 1.46 -12.10
N GLU A 268 4.48 1.62 -11.57
CA GLU A 268 4.18 1.39 -10.15
C GLU A 268 2.86 0.63 -10.03
N THR A 269 2.83 -0.42 -9.21
CA THR A 269 1.58 -1.09 -8.79
C THR A 269 1.32 -0.79 -7.32
N SER A 270 0.31 0.04 -7.03
CA SER A 270 0.10 0.60 -5.69
C SER A 270 -1.37 0.91 -5.42
N ALA A 271 -1.72 1.09 -4.15
CA ALA A 271 -3.05 1.56 -3.77
C ALA A 271 -3.19 3.08 -3.87
N VAL A 272 -4.38 3.51 -4.26
CA VAL A 272 -4.93 4.83 -3.99
C VAL A 272 -6.07 4.71 -2.98
N TYR A 273 -6.35 5.77 -2.23
CA TYR A 273 -7.24 5.72 -1.07
C TYR A 273 -8.47 6.58 -1.33
N LEU A 274 -9.59 5.93 -1.61
CA LEU A 274 -10.82 6.59 -2.02
C LEU A 274 -11.84 6.56 -0.86
N PRO A 275 -12.12 7.70 -0.20
CA PRO A 275 -13.12 7.74 0.85
C PRO A 275 -14.53 7.64 0.24
N LYS A 276 -15.43 6.90 0.89
CA LYS A 276 -16.87 6.98 0.53
C LYS A 276 -17.51 8.29 1.02
N LYS A 277 -16.99 8.82 2.14
CA LYS A 277 -17.44 10.06 2.78
C LYS A 277 -16.30 10.67 3.59
N LEU A 278 -16.32 12.00 3.71
CA LEU A 278 -15.44 12.76 4.60
C LEU A 278 -16.29 13.58 5.60
N PRO A 279 -15.89 13.67 6.89
CA PRO A 279 -14.80 12.93 7.53
C PRO A 279 -15.06 11.41 7.51
N LEU A 280 -14.00 10.60 7.68
CA LEU A 280 -14.10 9.14 7.57
C LEU A 280 -14.99 8.55 8.67
N GLU A 281 -16.01 7.79 8.28
CA GLU A 281 -16.85 6.96 9.17
C GLU A 281 -16.47 5.48 9.10
N GLU A 282 -15.87 5.05 7.98
CA GLU A 282 -15.38 3.70 7.71
C GLU A 282 -14.02 3.78 6.99
N LEU A 283 -13.34 2.65 6.85
CA LEU A 283 -12.08 2.59 6.10
C LEU A 283 -12.31 2.98 4.63
N PRO A 284 -11.38 3.74 4.02
CA PRO A 284 -11.46 4.05 2.60
C PRO A 284 -11.34 2.79 1.75
N TYR A 285 -11.84 2.87 0.52
CA TYR A 285 -11.56 1.84 -0.46
C TYR A 285 -10.11 1.98 -0.96
N GLU A 286 -9.29 0.99 -0.63
CA GLU A 286 -7.92 0.86 -1.15
C GLU A 286 -7.96 0.25 -2.54
N ASN A 287 -8.12 1.10 -3.54
CA ASN A 287 -8.17 0.64 -4.92
C ASN A 287 -6.76 0.47 -5.48
N LYS A 288 -6.42 -0.73 -5.94
CA LYS A 288 -5.11 -0.98 -6.55
C LYS A 288 -5.11 -0.43 -7.97
N ARG A 289 -4.07 0.33 -8.26
CA ARG A 289 -3.82 0.97 -9.55
C ARG A 289 -2.48 0.51 -10.09
N ILE A 290 -2.35 0.57 -11.41
CA ILE A 290 -1.07 0.50 -12.09
C ILE A 290 -0.85 1.80 -12.85
N ALA A 291 0.27 2.47 -12.57
CA ALA A 291 0.75 3.59 -13.35
C ALA A 291 1.92 3.14 -14.24
N ILE A 292 1.94 3.57 -15.49
CA ILE A 292 3.02 3.31 -16.45
C ILE A 292 3.44 4.65 -17.03
N GLY A 293 4.72 5.01 -16.92
CA GLY A 293 5.26 6.26 -17.40
C GLY A 293 6.37 6.05 -18.43
N LEU A 294 6.36 6.85 -19.49
CA LEU A 294 7.32 6.85 -20.59
C LEU A 294 7.82 8.27 -20.86
N CYS A 295 9.13 8.42 -21.02
CA CYS A 295 9.75 9.65 -21.48
C CYS A 295 10.96 9.30 -22.34
N GLY A 296 11.11 9.93 -23.50
CA GLY A 296 12.21 9.65 -24.43
C GLY A 296 11.90 10.15 -25.83
N ASP A 297 12.94 10.41 -26.62
CA ASP A 297 12.79 11.13 -27.89
C ASP A 297 12.14 10.26 -28.99
N SER A 298 12.23 8.93 -28.85
CA SER A 298 11.64 7.94 -29.75
C SER A 298 10.32 7.35 -29.24
N MET A 299 9.74 7.89 -28.16
CA MET A 299 8.52 7.37 -27.54
C MET A 299 7.31 8.19 -27.97
N ASP A 300 6.19 7.50 -28.17
CA ASP A 300 4.91 8.10 -28.52
C ASP A 300 3.74 7.39 -27.81
N PHE A 301 2.51 7.80 -28.13
CA PHE A 301 1.30 7.16 -27.62
C PHE A 301 1.18 5.69 -28.02
N HIS A 302 1.76 5.27 -29.15
CA HIS A 302 1.67 3.89 -29.60
C HIS A 302 2.55 2.96 -28.77
N GLU A 303 3.67 3.44 -28.21
CA GLU A 303 4.49 2.67 -27.26
C GLU A 303 3.73 2.35 -25.97
N ILE A 304 3.02 3.33 -25.38
CA ILE A 304 2.22 3.07 -24.17
C ILE A 304 1.00 2.20 -24.46
N LYS A 305 0.35 2.40 -25.62
CA LYS A 305 -0.74 1.55 -26.07
C LYS A 305 -0.28 0.09 -26.23
N LYS A 306 0.86 -0.12 -26.88
CA LYS A 306 1.43 -1.45 -27.15
C LYS A 306 1.72 -2.22 -25.86
N ILE A 307 2.28 -1.58 -24.83
CA ILE A 307 2.53 -2.29 -23.56
C ILE A 307 1.23 -2.67 -22.85
N ILE A 308 0.20 -1.83 -22.90
CA ILE A 308 -1.13 -2.13 -22.35
C ILE A 308 -1.78 -3.31 -23.11
N GLU A 309 -1.74 -3.29 -24.44
CA GLU A 309 -2.24 -4.40 -25.27
C GLU A 309 -1.46 -5.69 -25.02
N THR A 310 -0.13 -5.59 -24.78
CA THR A 310 0.72 -6.73 -24.41
C THR A 310 0.31 -7.31 -23.06
N LEU A 311 0.04 -6.46 -22.06
CA LEU A 311 -0.46 -6.89 -20.76
C LEU A 311 -1.82 -7.60 -20.90
N PHE A 312 -2.77 -7.02 -21.62
CA PHE A 312 -4.09 -7.62 -21.84
C PHE A 312 -3.99 -8.95 -22.59
N ALA A 313 -3.12 -9.05 -23.61
CA ALA A 313 -2.89 -10.30 -24.32
C ALA A 313 -2.32 -11.39 -23.38
N LYS A 314 -1.35 -11.05 -22.52
CA LYS A 314 -0.76 -11.99 -21.55
C LYS A 314 -1.74 -12.42 -20.44
N LEU A 315 -2.63 -11.51 -20.04
CA LEU A 315 -3.72 -11.78 -19.11
C LEU A 315 -4.95 -12.43 -19.78
N ARG A 316 -4.91 -12.63 -21.11
CA ARG A 316 -6.01 -13.15 -21.93
C ARG A 316 -7.29 -12.33 -21.82
N ILE A 317 -7.17 -11.04 -21.55
CA ILE A 317 -8.26 -10.08 -21.53
C ILE A 317 -8.63 -9.78 -22.98
N LYS A 318 -9.91 -9.93 -23.30
CA LYS A 318 -10.51 -9.62 -24.59
C LYS A 318 -11.52 -8.48 -24.40
N ASN A 319 -11.98 -7.88 -25.49
CA ASN A 319 -13.03 -6.85 -25.51
C ASN A 319 -12.64 -5.59 -24.71
N TYR A 320 -11.56 -4.95 -25.16
CA TYR A 320 -11.12 -3.67 -24.64
C TYR A 320 -11.12 -2.62 -25.75
N ASP A 321 -11.37 -1.37 -25.37
CA ASP A 321 -11.42 -0.24 -26.30
C ASP A 321 -10.58 0.93 -25.80
N PHE A 322 -9.90 1.58 -26.75
CA PHE A 322 -9.25 2.88 -26.54
C PHE A 322 -10.12 3.95 -27.20
N LEU A 323 -10.83 4.72 -26.39
CA LEU A 323 -11.75 5.75 -26.85
C LEU A 323 -11.09 7.13 -26.67
N GLN A 324 -11.10 7.95 -27.72
CA GLN A 324 -10.63 9.34 -27.61
C GLN A 324 -11.41 10.06 -26.51
N GLU A 325 -10.70 10.72 -25.59
CA GLU A 325 -11.31 11.39 -24.46
C GLU A 325 -10.50 12.65 -24.09
N ARG A 326 -11.14 13.61 -23.43
CA ARG A 326 -10.45 14.75 -22.83
C ARG A 326 -10.28 14.53 -21.34
N HIS A 327 -9.07 14.78 -20.85
CA HIS A 327 -8.75 14.71 -19.44
C HIS A 327 -7.84 15.88 -19.08
N PHE A 328 -8.08 16.51 -17.93
CA PHE A 328 -7.42 17.77 -17.54
C PHE A 328 -5.88 17.66 -17.48
N ALA A 329 -5.36 16.48 -17.13
CA ALA A 329 -3.92 16.24 -17.03
C ALA A 329 -3.24 15.82 -18.35
N PHE A 330 -4.03 15.46 -19.38
CA PHE A 330 -3.52 14.94 -20.65
C PHE A 330 -3.75 15.92 -21.79
N HIS A 331 -2.99 15.77 -22.86
CA HIS A 331 -3.14 16.55 -24.07
C HIS A 331 -4.53 16.31 -24.72
N PRO A 332 -5.26 17.35 -25.16
CA PRO A 332 -6.66 17.24 -25.57
C PRO A 332 -6.95 16.31 -26.75
N THR A 333 -5.95 16.05 -27.59
CA THR A 333 -6.06 15.18 -28.79
C THR A 333 -5.28 13.87 -28.68
N ARG A 334 -4.50 13.69 -27.61
CA ARG A 334 -3.58 12.55 -27.44
C ARG A 334 -3.83 11.85 -26.10
N CYS A 335 -5.12 11.64 -25.82
CA CYS A 335 -5.61 10.99 -24.62
C CYS A 335 -6.69 9.97 -25.00
N ALA A 336 -6.58 8.78 -24.43
CA ALA A 336 -7.55 7.72 -24.58
C ALA A 336 -8.06 7.30 -23.21
N ARG A 337 -9.37 7.23 -23.08
CA ARG A 337 -10.03 6.44 -22.04
C ARG A 337 -9.99 4.97 -22.44
N ILE A 338 -9.67 4.11 -21.50
CA ILE A 338 -9.60 2.67 -21.71
C ILE A 338 -10.78 2.01 -21.01
N LYS A 339 -11.50 1.16 -21.75
CA LYS A 339 -12.62 0.36 -21.22
C LYS A 339 -12.38 -1.13 -21.39
N LEU A 340 -12.86 -1.92 -20.42
CA LEU A 340 -13.05 -3.37 -20.55
C LEU A 340 -14.56 -3.63 -20.59
N GLY A 341 -15.08 -4.01 -21.77
CA GLY A 341 -16.52 -4.02 -22.01
C GLY A 341 -17.14 -2.63 -21.75
N ASN A 342 -18.03 -2.53 -20.77
CA ASN A 342 -18.69 -1.28 -20.40
C ASN A 342 -17.98 -0.51 -19.27
N GLU A 343 -17.01 -1.13 -18.60
CA GLU A 343 -16.36 -0.58 -17.42
C GLU A 343 -15.12 0.24 -17.80
N GLU A 344 -15.03 1.46 -17.27
CA GLU A 344 -13.85 2.30 -17.42
C GLU A 344 -12.75 1.85 -16.47
N ILE A 345 -11.57 1.57 -17.02
CA ILE A 345 -10.42 1.14 -16.21
C ILE A 345 -9.39 2.25 -16.05
N GLY A 346 -9.43 3.32 -16.85
CA GLY A 346 -8.57 4.48 -16.65
C GLY A 346 -8.19 5.17 -17.95
N PHE A 347 -7.04 5.84 -17.94
CA PHE A 347 -6.61 6.71 -19.03
C PHE A 347 -5.17 6.40 -19.43
N ALA A 348 -4.85 6.64 -20.71
CA ALA A 348 -3.49 6.67 -21.23
C ALA A 348 -3.36 7.83 -22.21
N GLY A 349 -2.23 8.53 -22.20
CA GLY A 349 -2.04 9.67 -23.10
C GLY A 349 -0.71 10.39 -22.94
N GLU A 350 -0.50 11.38 -23.82
CA GLU A 350 0.55 12.39 -23.65
C GLU A 350 0.10 13.39 -22.57
N ILE A 351 0.99 13.73 -21.64
CA ILE A 351 0.70 14.70 -20.58
C ILE A 351 0.56 16.10 -21.18
N HIS A 352 -0.33 16.90 -20.62
CA HIS A 352 -0.55 18.27 -21.07
C HIS A 352 0.71 19.13 -20.88
N PRO A 353 1.10 19.99 -21.86
CA PRO A 353 2.27 20.86 -21.73
C PRO A 353 2.30 21.69 -20.43
N ASP A 354 1.19 22.34 -20.07
CA ASP A 354 1.06 23.10 -18.82
C ASP A 354 1.28 22.24 -17.56
N VAL A 355 0.88 20.96 -17.61
CA VAL A 355 1.18 20.03 -16.50
C VAL A 355 2.66 19.74 -16.47
N LEU A 356 3.30 19.48 -17.60
CA LEU A 356 4.75 19.24 -17.66
C LEU A 356 5.56 20.43 -17.14
N GLU A 357 5.12 21.65 -17.44
CA GLU A 357 5.74 22.88 -16.92
C GLU A 357 5.72 22.94 -15.39
N ASN A 358 4.62 22.53 -14.74
CA ASN A 358 4.52 22.45 -13.28
C ASN A 358 5.53 21.48 -12.63
N TYR A 359 6.03 20.49 -13.37
CA TYR A 359 7.05 19.54 -12.93
C TYR A 359 8.44 19.86 -13.50
N GLU A 360 8.61 21.01 -14.16
CA GLU A 360 9.85 21.43 -14.83
C GLU A 360 10.34 20.44 -15.91
N ILE A 361 9.40 19.73 -16.55
CA ILE A 361 9.69 18.73 -17.58
C ILE A 361 9.62 19.39 -18.97
N ASN A 362 10.72 19.35 -19.72
CA ASN A 362 10.82 19.91 -21.08
C ASN A 362 10.73 18.86 -22.20
N LYS A 363 10.40 17.61 -21.87
CA LYS A 363 10.23 16.50 -22.82
C LYS A 363 8.78 16.02 -22.85
N LYS A 364 8.39 15.38 -23.96
CA LYS A 364 7.10 14.70 -24.02
C LYS A 364 7.10 13.51 -23.06
N VAL A 365 6.03 13.40 -22.27
CA VAL A 365 5.81 12.28 -21.34
C VAL A 365 4.48 11.63 -21.67
N TYR A 366 4.47 10.31 -21.69
CA TYR A 366 3.26 9.52 -21.84
C TYR A 366 3.01 8.74 -20.56
N VAL A 367 1.79 8.81 -20.03
CA VAL A 367 1.42 8.09 -18.81
C VAL A 367 0.11 7.34 -19.03
N ALA A 368 -0.01 6.19 -18.38
CA ALA A 368 -1.25 5.48 -18.20
C ALA A 368 -1.47 5.23 -16.71
N GLU A 369 -2.69 5.41 -16.23
CA GLU A 369 -3.10 4.98 -14.90
C GLU A 369 -4.37 4.14 -15.02
N LEU A 370 -4.27 2.86 -14.67
CA LEU A 370 -5.33 1.87 -14.84
C LEU A 370 -5.73 1.22 -13.51
N ASN A 371 -7.00 0.89 -13.36
CA ASN A 371 -7.57 0.15 -12.24
C ASN A 371 -7.10 -1.30 -12.32
N LEU A 372 -6.15 -1.65 -11.44
CA LEU A 372 -5.55 -2.97 -11.42
C LEU A 372 -6.55 -4.01 -10.92
N ASP A 373 -7.43 -3.67 -9.98
CA ASP A 373 -8.45 -4.61 -9.47
C ASP A 373 -9.36 -5.07 -10.62
N VAL A 374 -9.87 -4.14 -11.44
CA VAL A 374 -10.72 -4.47 -12.59
C VAL A 374 -9.99 -5.29 -13.65
N ILE A 375 -8.71 -4.98 -13.91
CA ILE A 375 -7.88 -5.76 -14.83
C ILE A 375 -7.74 -7.20 -14.33
N LEU A 376 -7.49 -7.39 -13.03
CA LEU A 376 -7.28 -8.71 -12.43
C LEU A 376 -8.57 -9.53 -12.39
N ASP A 377 -9.71 -8.89 -12.14
CA ASP A 377 -11.03 -9.55 -12.16
C ASP A 377 -11.42 -10.04 -13.56
N ASN A 378 -10.93 -9.38 -14.61
CA ASN A 378 -11.15 -9.77 -16.00
C ASN A 378 -10.05 -10.69 -16.57
N ALA A 379 -8.97 -10.94 -15.83
CA ALA A 379 -7.87 -11.79 -16.27
C ALA A 379 -8.25 -13.29 -16.28
N SER A 380 -7.84 -14.00 -17.32
CA SER A 380 -8.21 -15.41 -17.53
C SER A 380 -7.01 -16.34 -17.66
N GLY A 381 -7.05 -17.40 -16.86
CA GLY A 381 -6.11 -18.52 -16.92
C GLY A 381 -6.56 -19.60 -17.91
N LYS A 382 -7.78 -19.48 -18.45
CA LYS A 382 -8.36 -20.48 -19.34
C LYS A 382 -7.66 -20.44 -20.69
N ILE A 383 -7.07 -21.57 -21.06
CA ILE A 383 -6.52 -21.80 -22.39
C ILE A 383 -7.50 -22.73 -23.10
N ASN A 384 -8.13 -22.23 -24.16
CA ASN A 384 -8.94 -23.06 -25.03
C ASN A 384 -8.05 -23.59 -26.15
N PHE A 385 -8.09 -24.90 -26.37
CA PHE A 385 -7.43 -25.51 -27.51
C PHE A 385 -8.25 -25.28 -28.78
N GLU A 386 -7.60 -24.79 -29.83
CA GLU A 386 -8.17 -24.75 -31.17
C GLU A 386 -7.30 -25.62 -32.09
N SER A 387 -7.95 -26.45 -32.91
CA SER A 387 -7.23 -27.30 -33.87
C SER A 387 -6.52 -26.44 -34.90
N LEU A 388 -5.36 -26.90 -35.36
CA LEU A 388 -4.63 -26.22 -36.43
C LEU A 388 -5.50 -26.09 -37.69
N PRO A 389 -5.42 -24.96 -38.40
CA PRO A 389 -6.11 -24.77 -39.66
C PRO A 389 -5.78 -25.89 -40.66
N LYS A 390 -6.82 -26.55 -41.20
CA LYS A 390 -6.68 -27.61 -42.21
C LYS A 390 -6.73 -27.09 -43.65
N PHE A 391 -7.27 -25.89 -43.84
CA PHE A 391 -7.50 -25.28 -45.14
C PHE A 391 -6.66 -24.01 -45.29
N PRO A 392 -6.22 -23.67 -46.51
CA PRO A 392 -5.40 -22.47 -46.75
C PRO A 392 -6.18 -21.19 -46.41
N ALA A 393 -5.44 -20.15 -46.02
CA ALA A 393 -6.00 -18.80 -45.96
C ALA A 393 -5.79 -18.10 -47.30
N SER A 394 -6.62 -17.10 -47.57
CA SER A 394 -6.50 -16.20 -48.71
C SER A 394 -6.46 -14.76 -48.21
N ASP A 395 -5.41 -14.03 -48.59
CA ASP A 395 -5.23 -12.63 -48.22
C ASP A 395 -5.74 -11.68 -49.30
N ARG A 396 -6.26 -10.54 -48.88
CA ARG A 396 -6.77 -9.46 -49.72
C ARG A 396 -6.47 -8.11 -49.09
N ASP A 397 -5.89 -7.22 -49.88
CA ASP A 397 -5.62 -5.86 -49.46
C ASP A 397 -6.70 -4.90 -49.93
N LEU A 398 -7.08 -3.97 -49.07
CA LEU A 398 -8.04 -2.90 -49.35
C LEU A 398 -7.45 -1.56 -48.95
N ALA A 399 -7.31 -0.66 -49.93
CA ALA A 399 -6.95 0.73 -49.70
C ALA A 399 -8.21 1.61 -49.78
N LEU A 400 -8.48 2.33 -48.69
CA LEU A 400 -9.69 3.13 -48.53
C LEU A 400 -9.32 4.59 -48.30
N VAL A 401 -9.97 5.50 -49.02
CA VAL A 401 -9.92 6.93 -48.79
C VAL A 401 -11.16 7.34 -48.01
N VAL A 402 -10.94 7.94 -46.84
CA VAL A 402 -12.00 8.42 -45.94
C VAL A 402 -11.66 9.81 -45.41
N LYS A 403 -12.67 10.50 -44.85
CA LYS A 403 -12.47 11.75 -44.12
C LYS A 403 -11.49 11.54 -42.97
N GLU A 404 -10.65 12.54 -42.72
CA GLU A 404 -9.58 12.47 -41.71
C GLU A 404 -10.07 12.12 -40.30
N LYS A 405 -11.29 12.57 -39.94
CA LYS A 405 -11.94 12.30 -38.66
C LYS A 405 -12.38 10.85 -38.44
N VAL A 406 -12.46 10.02 -39.49
CA VAL A 406 -12.89 8.62 -39.36
C VAL A 406 -11.80 7.82 -38.67
N LEU A 407 -12.15 7.10 -37.60
CA LEU A 407 -11.17 6.34 -36.82
C LEU A 407 -10.91 4.99 -37.49
N ALA A 408 -9.65 4.56 -37.52
CA ALA A 408 -9.29 3.25 -38.05
C ALA A 408 -9.97 2.10 -37.28
N GLY A 409 -10.17 2.27 -35.97
CA GLY A 409 -10.89 1.31 -35.13
C GLY A 409 -12.32 1.05 -35.59
N ASP A 410 -13.05 2.11 -35.99
CA ASP A 410 -14.44 1.98 -36.48
C ASP A 410 -14.51 1.19 -37.79
N ILE A 411 -13.52 1.40 -38.67
CA ILE A 411 -13.39 0.65 -39.93
C ILE A 411 -13.06 -0.81 -39.64
N LEU A 412 -12.07 -1.08 -38.78
CA LEU A 412 -11.69 -2.44 -38.39
C LEU A 412 -12.87 -3.21 -37.79
N ASN A 413 -13.63 -2.57 -36.89
CA ASN A 413 -14.81 -3.18 -36.28
C ASN A 413 -15.90 -3.47 -37.30
N THR A 414 -16.15 -2.53 -38.22
CA THR A 414 -17.14 -2.73 -39.30
C THR A 414 -16.72 -3.84 -40.27
N MET A 415 -15.42 -3.94 -40.61
CA MET A 415 -14.88 -5.04 -41.42
C MET A 415 -15.06 -6.39 -40.72
N LYS A 416 -14.75 -6.48 -39.42
CA LYS A 416 -14.94 -7.71 -38.62
C LYS A 416 -16.41 -8.14 -38.55
N GLU A 417 -17.30 -7.17 -38.33
CA GLU A 417 -18.74 -7.42 -38.25
C GLU A 417 -19.30 -7.97 -39.57
N ILE A 418 -18.96 -7.35 -40.70
CA ILE A 418 -19.45 -7.77 -42.02
C ILE A 418 -18.76 -9.06 -42.51
N GLY A 419 -17.45 -9.17 -42.30
CA GLY A 419 -16.66 -10.34 -42.69
C GLY A 419 -17.01 -11.61 -41.91
N GLY A 420 -17.57 -11.44 -40.70
CA GLY A 420 -18.10 -12.52 -39.88
C GLY A 420 -17.10 -13.65 -39.64
N ASN A 421 -17.58 -14.89 -39.64
CA ASN A 421 -16.76 -16.06 -39.31
C ASN A 421 -15.70 -16.42 -40.36
N LEU A 422 -15.77 -15.83 -41.56
CA LEU A 422 -14.84 -16.12 -42.66
C LEU A 422 -13.64 -15.17 -42.67
N LEU A 423 -13.78 -13.98 -42.07
CA LEU A 423 -12.67 -13.04 -41.89
C LEU A 423 -11.89 -13.42 -40.62
N GLU A 424 -10.79 -14.14 -40.80
CA GLU A 424 -9.93 -14.62 -39.71
C GLU A 424 -9.14 -13.48 -39.08
N LYS A 425 -8.64 -12.55 -39.90
CA LYS A 425 -7.77 -11.45 -39.46
C LYS A 425 -8.02 -10.21 -40.29
N VAL A 426 -7.94 -9.05 -39.66
CA VAL A 426 -7.87 -7.75 -40.35
C VAL A 426 -6.88 -6.84 -39.64
N GLU A 427 -5.96 -6.27 -40.41
CA GLU A 427 -4.89 -5.42 -39.90
C GLU A 427 -4.74 -4.17 -40.75
N LEU A 428 -4.62 -3.01 -40.09
CA LEU A 428 -4.17 -1.78 -40.73
C LEU A 428 -2.65 -1.83 -40.88
N PHE A 429 -2.13 -1.65 -42.09
CA PHE A 429 -0.69 -1.66 -42.34
C PHE A 429 -0.13 -0.36 -42.92
N ASP A 430 -0.98 0.52 -43.46
CA ASP A 430 -0.53 1.83 -43.95
C ASP A 430 -1.60 2.91 -43.73
N VAL A 431 -1.13 4.13 -43.41
CA VAL A 431 -1.95 5.34 -43.33
C VAL A 431 -1.21 6.45 -44.07
N TYR A 432 -1.75 6.88 -45.20
CA TYR A 432 -1.15 7.88 -46.06
C TYR A 432 -1.98 9.15 -46.14
N GLN A 433 -1.32 10.28 -45.87
CA GLN A 433 -1.83 11.63 -46.09
C GLN A 433 -0.80 12.39 -46.93
N GLY A 434 -1.10 12.69 -48.19
CA GLY A 434 -0.17 13.38 -49.09
C GLY A 434 -0.86 13.96 -50.31
N GLY A 435 -0.10 14.59 -51.21
CA GLY A 435 -0.65 15.43 -52.29
C GLY A 435 -1.57 14.74 -53.29
N GLN A 436 -1.55 13.41 -53.37
CA GLN A 436 -2.45 12.60 -54.20
C GLN A 436 -3.82 12.34 -53.55
N ILE A 437 -3.99 12.67 -52.27
CA ILE A 437 -5.24 12.52 -51.53
C ILE A 437 -5.87 13.90 -51.34
N LEU A 438 -7.17 14.00 -51.60
CA LEU A 438 -7.91 15.25 -51.45
C LEU A 438 -7.78 15.78 -50.01
N LYS A 439 -7.52 17.09 -49.87
CA LYS A 439 -7.30 17.73 -48.57
C LYS A 439 -8.49 17.48 -47.63
N GLY A 440 -8.21 17.03 -46.41
CA GLY A 440 -9.22 16.63 -45.42
C GLY A 440 -9.60 15.14 -45.47
N ASN A 441 -8.99 14.36 -46.38
CA ASN A 441 -9.08 12.91 -46.42
C ASN A 441 -7.72 12.25 -46.09
N LYS A 442 -7.79 10.96 -45.77
CA LYS A 442 -6.62 10.08 -45.59
C LYS A 442 -6.89 8.75 -46.27
N SER A 443 -5.82 8.12 -46.76
CA SER A 443 -5.86 6.75 -47.28
C SER A 443 -5.42 5.79 -46.17
N MET A 444 -6.16 4.71 -45.95
CA MET A 444 -5.81 3.64 -45.02
C MET A 444 -5.82 2.31 -45.74
N ALA A 445 -4.75 1.54 -45.62
CA ALA A 445 -4.61 0.23 -46.24
C ALA A 445 -4.73 -0.88 -45.20
N PHE A 446 -5.57 -1.87 -45.52
CA PHE A 446 -5.90 -2.98 -44.64
C PHE A 446 -5.60 -4.31 -45.34
N SER A 447 -5.00 -5.24 -44.61
CA SER A 447 -4.82 -6.64 -45.03
C SER A 447 -5.90 -7.48 -44.36
N LEU A 448 -6.69 -8.19 -45.16
CA LEU A 448 -7.77 -9.06 -44.72
C LEU A 448 -7.40 -10.51 -45.03
N THR A 449 -7.38 -11.36 -44.01
CA THR A 449 -7.12 -12.80 -44.14
C THR A 449 -8.43 -13.55 -44.01
N PHE A 450 -8.83 -14.26 -45.06
CA PHE A 450 -10.04 -15.07 -45.09
C PHE A 450 -9.73 -16.56 -44.99
N ARG A 451 -10.50 -17.29 -44.17
CA ARG A 451 -10.39 -18.74 -44.04
C ARG A 451 -11.71 -19.37 -43.57
N ALA A 452 -12.09 -20.47 -44.19
CA ALA A 452 -13.16 -21.34 -43.70
C ALA A 452 -12.58 -22.53 -42.91
N LYS A 453 -13.31 -23.00 -41.89
CA LYS A 453 -12.88 -24.13 -41.04
C LYS A 453 -13.11 -25.50 -41.68
N ASP A 454 -13.94 -25.57 -42.69
CA ASP A 454 -14.52 -26.79 -43.27
C ASP A 454 -14.22 -26.98 -44.77
N ARG A 455 -13.73 -25.95 -45.46
CA ARG A 455 -13.41 -26.01 -46.90
C ARG A 455 -12.36 -24.96 -47.31
N THR A 456 -11.81 -25.11 -48.52
CA THR A 456 -11.06 -24.05 -49.20
C THR A 456 -12.03 -23.02 -49.76
N LEU A 457 -11.81 -21.74 -49.47
CA LEU A 457 -12.61 -20.65 -50.02
C LEU A 457 -12.27 -20.40 -51.49
N THR A 458 -13.29 -20.21 -52.31
CA THR A 458 -13.13 -19.80 -53.70
C THR A 458 -12.97 -18.27 -53.81
N ASP A 459 -12.33 -17.79 -54.87
CA ASP A 459 -12.19 -16.35 -55.11
C ASP A 459 -13.55 -15.64 -55.25
N ALA A 460 -14.56 -16.33 -55.78
CA ALA A 460 -15.91 -15.80 -55.90
C ALA A 460 -16.55 -15.53 -54.52
N GLU A 461 -16.45 -16.47 -53.58
CA GLU A 461 -16.95 -16.30 -52.20
C GLU A 461 -16.25 -15.13 -51.49
N ILE A 462 -14.93 -15.02 -51.65
CA ILE A 462 -14.14 -13.93 -51.02
C ILE A 462 -14.53 -12.58 -51.62
N ASN A 463 -14.65 -12.50 -52.94
CA ASN A 463 -15.03 -11.25 -53.61
C ASN A 463 -16.43 -10.80 -53.19
N GLU A 464 -17.37 -11.72 -53.00
CA GLU A 464 -18.73 -11.41 -52.54
C GLU A 464 -18.72 -10.77 -51.13
N ILE A 465 -17.87 -11.26 -50.22
CA ILE A 465 -17.71 -10.69 -48.88
C ILE A 465 -17.00 -9.33 -48.96
N ILE A 466 -15.99 -9.21 -49.81
CA ILE A 466 -15.30 -7.94 -50.02
C ILE A 466 -16.24 -6.87 -50.56
N GLU A 467 -17.12 -7.19 -51.52
CA GLU A 467 -18.10 -6.24 -52.01
C GLU A 467 -19.10 -5.82 -50.92
N LYS A 468 -19.50 -6.74 -50.03
CA LYS A 468 -20.30 -6.39 -48.83
C LYS A 468 -19.55 -5.47 -47.89
N ILE A 469 -18.26 -5.74 -47.63
CA ILE A 469 -17.40 -4.89 -46.79
C ILE A 469 -17.28 -3.50 -47.41
N LYS A 470 -16.98 -3.42 -48.72
CA LYS A 470 -16.89 -2.15 -49.46
C LYS A 470 -18.17 -1.35 -49.37
N THR A 471 -19.31 -1.99 -49.62
CA THR A 471 -20.64 -1.35 -49.54
C THR A 471 -20.92 -0.84 -48.13
N GLY A 472 -20.70 -1.66 -47.09
CA GLY A 472 -20.93 -1.23 -45.71
C GLY A 472 -20.00 -0.10 -45.24
N LEU A 473 -18.75 -0.08 -45.72
CA LEU A 473 -17.81 1.01 -45.43
C LEU A 473 -18.15 2.28 -46.19
N HIS A 474 -18.62 2.17 -47.44
CA HIS A 474 -19.14 3.30 -48.21
C HIS A 474 -20.36 3.91 -47.52
N ASP A 475 -21.35 3.09 -47.14
CA ASP A 475 -22.60 3.56 -46.54
C ASP A 475 -22.39 4.21 -45.16
N LYS A 476 -21.46 3.68 -44.36
CA LYS A 476 -21.23 4.15 -42.98
C LYS A 476 -20.23 5.29 -42.88
N PHE A 477 -19.21 5.31 -43.75
CA PHE A 477 -18.08 6.24 -43.62
C PHE A 477 -17.81 7.08 -44.87
N GLU A 478 -18.64 6.95 -45.91
CA GLU A 478 -18.38 7.51 -47.25
C GLU A 478 -16.99 7.09 -47.78
N ALA A 479 -16.56 5.86 -47.44
CA ALA A 479 -15.27 5.33 -47.86
C ALA A 479 -15.26 5.05 -49.36
N THR A 480 -14.19 5.49 -50.03
CA THR A 480 -13.97 5.24 -51.47
C THR A 480 -12.70 4.41 -51.64
N LEU A 481 -12.69 3.50 -52.62
CA LEU A 481 -11.47 2.73 -52.92
C LEU A 481 -10.43 3.61 -53.57
N ARG A 482 -9.18 3.40 -53.18
CA ARG A 482 -8.04 3.86 -53.95
C ARG A 482 -7.72 2.78 -54.98
N GLU A 483 -7.87 3.11 -56.25
CA GLU A 483 -7.38 2.28 -57.37
C GLU A 483 -5.85 2.21 -57.38
#